data_AF-A0A1D7YUC9-F1
#
_entry.id   AF-A0A1D7YUC9-F1
#
_cell.length_a   1.000
_cell.length_b   1.000
_cell.length_c   1.000
_cell.angle_alpha   90.00
_cell.angle_beta   90.00
_cell.angle_gamma   90.00
#
_symmetry.space_group_name_H-M   'P 1'
#
loop_
_entity.id
_entity.type
_entity.pdbx_description
1 polymer ?
#
loop_
_entity_poly.entity_id
_entity_poly.type
_entity_poly.pdbx_seq_one_letter_code
_entity_poly.pdbx_strand_id
1 'polypeptide(L)'
;MKEKWYNKKLSIKYIYTIVAIIFIGTLFIPLQSIQCSKTDNVCFIYSKNVILRHPKLVNQFNISDIDRYEIKDKHNSGGRGGIRYTSYFINIYLKTGEIIHIENETRSYERAQEIYDSMINNDNFSLKGNYWRSLFDNY
;
A
#
# COMPACT_ATOMS: atom_id res chain seq x y z
N MET A 1 43.52 24.75 -7.22
CA MET A 1 43.19 24.03 -5.98
C MET A 1 41.78 23.48 -6.11
N LYS A 2 41.59 22.15 -6.20
CA LYS A 2 40.27 21.51 -6.18
C LYS A 2 39.96 21.12 -4.73
N GLU A 3 39.05 21.85 -4.08
CA GLU A 3 38.61 21.54 -2.73
C GLU A 3 37.90 20.19 -2.68
N LYS A 4 38.43 19.29 -1.84
CA LYS A 4 37.86 18.00 -1.51
C LYS A 4 36.64 18.19 -0.59
N TRP A 5 35.46 18.41 -1.16
CA TRP A 5 34.19 18.48 -0.43
C TRP A 5 33.63 17.12 0.02
N TYR A 6 34.43 16.05 0.07
CA TYR A 6 33.91 14.68 0.16
C TYR A 6 34.36 13.86 1.38
N ASN A 7 34.66 14.48 2.53
CA ASN A 7 35.04 13.70 3.72
C ASN A 7 34.66 14.36 5.06
N LYS A 8 33.47 14.96 5.17
CA LYS A 8 32.91 15.28 6.49
C LYS A 8 32.20 14.03 7.01
N LYS A 9 32.87 13.25 7.87
CA LYS A 9 32.25 12.16 8.63
C LYS A 9 31.00 12.72 9.31
N LEU A 10 29.81 12.29 8.86
CA LEU A 10 28.55 12.61 9.52
C LEU A 10 28.65 12.17 10.98
N SER A 11 28.50 13.10 11.91
CA SER A 11 28.52 12.77 13.34
C SER A 11 27.34 11.85 13.64
N ILE A 12 27.59 10.81 14.42
CA ILE A 12 26.63 9.77 14.82
C ILE A 12 25.32 10.38 15.36
N LYS A 13 25.40 11.53 16.03
CA LYS A 13 24.21 12.27 16.52
C LYS A 13 23.24 12.64 15.38
N TYR A 14 23.74 13.05 14.22
CA TYR A 14 22.90 13.38 13.06
C TYR A 14 22.28 12.14 12.41
N ILE A 15 22.97 10.99 12.47
CA ILE A 15 22.41 9.71 11.98
C ILE A 15 21.18 9.34 12.82
N TYR A 16 21.27 9.44 14.15
CA TYR A 16 20.12 9.19 15.03
C TYR A 16 18.96 10.15 14.78
N THR A 17 19.24 11.44 14.55
CA THR A 17 18.19 12.41 14.22
C THR A 17 17.52 12.10 12.89
N ILE A 18 18.27 11.73 11.85
CA ILE A 18 17.71 11.37 10.54
C ILE A 18 16.85 10.10 10.65
N VAL A 19 17.33 9.07 11.34
CA VAL A 19 16.58 7.83 11.55
C VAL A 19 15.30 8.09 12.35
N ALA A 20 15.36 8.94 13.38
CA ALA A 20 14.19 9.32 14.16
C ALA A 20 13.16 10.10 13.32
N ILE A 21 13.59 11.04 12.47
CA ILE A 21 12.70 11.78 11.57
C ILE A 21 12.04 10.84 10.57
N ILE A 22 12.80 9.92 9.96
CA ILE A 22 12.26 8.92 9.04
C ILE A 22 11.22 8.07 9.79
N PHE A 23 11.57 7.54 10.96
CA PHE A 23 10.69 6.69 11.77
C PHE A 23 9.41 7.41 12.22
N ILE A 24 9.49 8.68 12.60
CA ILE A 24 8.30 9.49 12.95
C ILE A 24 7.46 9.74 11.70
N GLY A 25 8.09 10.05 10.56
CA GLY A 25 7.42 10.26 9.30
C GLY A 25 6.59 9.05 8.86
N THR A 26 7.07 7.83 9.09
CA THR A 26 6.32 6.62 8.72
C THR A 26 5.03 6.42 9.53
N LEU A 27 4.93 7.01 10.73
CA LEU A 27 3.72 6.92 11.56
C LEU A 27 2.51 7.64 10.94
N PHE A 28 2.76 8.61 10.06
CA PHE A 28 1.73 9.42 9.40
C PHE A 28 1.26 8.85 8.07
N ILE A 29 1.88 7.77 7.56
CA ILE A 29 1.51 7.19 6.28
C ILE A 29 0.22 6.38 6.44
N PRO A 30 -0.86 6.70 5.69
CA PRO A 30 -2.09 5.93 5.72
C PRO A 30 -1.90 4.55 5.12
N LEU A 31 -2.45 3.55 5.81
CA LEU A 31 -2.48 2.17 5.39
C LEU A 31 -3.91 1.76 5.12
N GLN A 32 -4.15 1.23 3.93
CA GLN A 32 -5.45 0.75 3.53
C GLN A 32 -5.63 -0.71 3.97
N SER A 33 -6.76 -1.04 4.59
CA SER A 33 -7.13 -2.41 4.87
C SER A 33 -8.51 -2.70 4.30
N ILE A 34 -8.70 -3.92 3.83
CA ILE A 34 -9.92 -4.36 3.17
C ILE A 34 -10.50 -5.53 3.95
N GLN A 35 -11.81 -5.53 4.12
CA GLN A 35 -12.56 -6.64 4.68
C GLN A 35 -13.76 -6.90 3.78
N CYS A 36 -13.91 -8.12 3.30
CA CYS A 36 -15.03 -8.53 2.48
C CYS A 36 -15.72 -9.74 3.08
N SER A 37 -17.04 -9.72 3.01
CA SER A 37 -17.93 -10.84 3.33
C SER A 37 -18.69 -11.19 2.06
N LYS A 38 -18.46 -12.39 1.51
CA LYS A 38 -19.17 -12.88 0.33
C LYS A 38 -20.61 -13.26 0.67
N THR A 39 -20.83 -13.81 1.87
CA THR A 39 -22.17 -14.14 2.36
C THR A 39 -23.05 -12.91 2.51
N ASP A 40 -22.47 -11.80 2.99
CA ASP A 40 -23.17 -10.53 3.13
C ASP A 40 -23.04 -9.63 1.89
N ASN A 41 -22.36 -10.13 0.85
CA ASN A 41 -22.14 -9.44 -0.42
C ASN A 41 -21.56 -8.03 -0.28
N VAL A 42 -20.64 -7.80 0.66
CA VAL A 42 -20.14 -6.46 0.98
C VAL A 42 -18.63 -6.45 1.21
N CYS A 43 -17.98 -5.39 0.76
CA CYS A 43 -16.59 -5.07 1.01
C CYS A 43 -16.47 -3.69 1.67
N PHE A 44 -15.64 -3.61 2.70
CA PHE A 44 -15.30 -2.40 3.43
C PHE A 44 -13.82 -2.08 3.25
N ILE A 45 -13.56 -0.83 2.93
CA ILE A 45 -12.21 -0.27 2.83
C ILE A 45 -12.00 0.68 3.99
N TYR A 46 -11.01 0.39 4.80
CA TYR A 46 -10.60 1.24 5.89
C TYR A 46 -9.24 1.87 5.60
N SER A 47 -9.05 3.10 6.07
CA SER A 47 -7.74 3.73 6.17
C SER A 47 -7.37 3.87 7.63
N LYS A 48 -6.13 3.51 7.94
CA LYS A 48 -5.55 3.62 9.28
C LYS A 48 -4.14 4.17 9.19
N ASN A 49 -3.81 5.14 10.03
CA ASN A 49 -2.43 5.58 10.24
C ASN A 49 -1.98 5.04 11.60
N VAL A 50 -0.67 4.91 11.84
CA VAL A 50 -0.16 4.34 13.11
C VAL A 50 -0.62 5.16 14.32
N ILE A 51 -0.83 6.47 14.13
CA ILE A 51 -1.29 7.41 15.15
C ILE A 51 -2.81 7.31 15.38
N LEU A 52 -3.59 6.96 14.35
CA LEU A 52 -5.04 6.78 14.46
C LEU A 52 -5.32 5.41 15.08
N ARG A 53 -5.72 5.40 16.36
CA ARG A 53 -6.04 4.17 17.09
C ARG A 53 -7.18 3.38 16.45
N HIS A 54 -8.12 4.06 15.77
CA HIS A 54 -9.28 3.44 15.14
C HIS A 54 -9.21 3.55 13.61
N PRO A 55 -9.41 2.44 12.87
CA PRO A 55 -9.53 2.48 11.41
C PRO A 55 -10.76 3.30 11.01
N LYS A 56 -10.60 4.19 10.03
CA LYS A 56 -11.70 4.98 9.46
C LYS A 56 -12.23 4.28 8.23
N LEU A 57 -13.54 4.05 8.16
CA LEU A 57 -14.18 3.57 6.92
C LEU A 57 -14.05 4.66 5.86
N VAL A 58 -13.48 4.31 4.71
CA VAL A 58 -13.24 5.22 3.58
C VAL A 58 -14.16 4.90 2.42
N ASN A 59 -14.40 3.61 2.15
CA ASN A 59 -15.33 3.21 1.10
C ASN A 59 -16.02 1.88 1.45
N GLN A 60 -17.18 1.65 0.86
CA GLN A 60 -17.97 0.44 0.97
C GLN A 60 -18.60 0.15 -0.39
N PHE A 61 -18.56 -1.10 -0.84
CA PHE A 61 -19.21 -1.53 -2.08
C PHE A 61 -19.69 -2.97 -1.97
N ASN A 62 -20.67 -3.34 -2.80
CA ASN A 62 -21.12 -4.72 -2.89
C ASN A 62 -20.30 -5.50 -3.92
N ILE A 63 -20.05 -6.77 -3.67
CA ILE A 63 -19.30 -7.64 -4.60
C ILE A 63 -20.11 -7.84 -5.90
N SER A 64 -21.43 -7.96 -5.79
CA SER A 64 -22.35 -8.05 -6.94
C SER A 64 -22.34 -6.84 -7.86
N ASP A 65 -21.90 -5.69 -7.37
CA ASP A 65 -21.90 -4.43 -8.10
C ASP A 65 -20.62 -4.24 -8.91
N ILE A 66 -19.66 -5.17 -8.79
CA ILE A 66 -18.47 -5.22 -9.63
C ILE A 66 -18.89 -5.52 -11.07
N ASP A 67 -18.48 -4.64 -11.99
CA ASP A 67 -18.61 -4.84 -13.43
C ASP A 67 -17.36 -5.52 -13.99
N ARG A 68 -16.19 -4.97 -13.66
CA ARG A 68 -14.88 -5.51 -14.05
C ARG A 68 -13.79 -5.06 -13.08
N TYR A 69 -12.63 -5.69 -13.16
CA TYR A 69 -11.42 -5.26 -12.45
C TYR A 69 -10.25 -5.10 -13.42
N GLU A 70 -9.25 -4.33 -13.01
CA GLU A 70 -8.00 -4.16 -13.74
C GLU A 70 -6.85 -4.12 -12.74
N ILE A 71 -5.78 -4.87 -13.02
CA ILE A 71 -4.52 -4.75 -12.28
C ILE A 71 -3.63 -3.82 -13.07
N LYS A 72 -3.26 -2.70 -12.46
CA LYS A 72 -2.38 -1.69 -13.05
C LYS A 72 -1.00 -1.78 -12.44
N ASP A 73 0.00 -1.57 -13.27
CA ASP A 73 1.36 -1.37 -12.83
C ASP A 73 1.62 0.11 -12.55
N LYS A 74 2.50 0.35 -11.59
CA LYS A 74 3.00 1.65 -11.20
C LYS A 74 4.52 1.54 -11.17
N HIS A 75 5.16 2.22 -12.11
CA HIS A 75 6.60 2.35 -12.11
C HIS A 75 7.00 3.37 -11.06
N ASN A 76 7.44 2.88 -9.90
CA ASN A 76 8.01 3.74 -8.89
C ASN A 76 9.43 4.11 -9.31
N SER A 77 9.59 5.34 -9.78
CA SER A 77 10.90 5.93 -10.01
C SER A 77 11.53 6.23 -8.66
N GLY A 78 12.43 5.34 -8.22
CA GLY A 78 13.40 5.72 -7.20
C GLY A 78 14.10 6.99 -7.67
N GLY A 79 14.13 8.03 -6.83
CA GLY A 79 14.92 9.24 -7.08
C GLY A 79 16.41 8.93 -7.29
N ARG A 80 17.28 9.93 -7.38
CA ARG A 80 18.75 9.73 -7.59
C ARG A 80 19.33 8.67 -6.64
N GLY A 81 19.51 7.43 -7.14
CA GLY A 81 20.05 6.28 -6.41
C GLY A 81 19.04 5.26 -5.86
N GLY A 82 17.73 5.46 -6.04
CA GLY A 82 16.70 4.53 -5.58
C GLY A 82 16.48 3.36 -6.56
N ILE A 83 16.23 2.16 -6.01
CA ILE A 83 15.86 0.98 -6.80
C ILE A 83 14.54 1.29 -7.52
N ARG A 84 14.54 1.15 -8.86
CA ARG A 84 13.29 1.12 -9.62
C ARG A 84 12.61 -0.20 -9.31
N TYR A 85 11.37 -0.14 -8.83
CA TYR A 85 10.53 -1.31 -8.72
C TYR A 85 9.18 -1.00 -9.33
N THR A 86 8.61 -2.01 -9.98
CA THR A 86 7.23 -1.97 -10.45
C THR A 86 6.37 -2.52 -9.32
N SER A 87 5.33 -1.77 -8.96
CA SER A 87 4.29 -2.23 -8.04
C SER A 87 2.99 -2.41 -8.81
N TYR A 88 2.16 -3.35 -8.38
CA TYR A 88 0.87 -3.66 -8.98
C TYR A 88 -0.24 -3.37 -7.98
N PHE A 89 -1.31 -2.71 -8.42
CA PHE A 89 -2.48 -2.38 -7.61
C PHE A 89 -3.77 -2.70 -8.36
N ILE A 90 -4.87 -2.86 -7.64
CA ILE A 90 -6.14 -3.34 -8.18
C ILE A 90 -7.12 -2.16 -8.27
N ASN A 91 -7.69 -1.96 -9.45
CA ASN A 91 -8.85 -1.09 -9.66
C ASN A 91 -10.09 -1.94 -9.87
N ILE A 92 -11.14 -1.66 -9.11
CA ILE A 92 -12.45 -2.28 -9.26
C ILE A 92 -13.40 -1.26 -9.88
N TYR A 93 -14.02 -1.62 -10.99
CA TYR A 93 -15.01 -0.80 -11.67
C TYR A 93 -16.39 -1.30 -11.27
N LEU A 94 -17.18 -0.43 -10.65
CA LEU A 94 -18.56 -0.74 -10.27
C LEU A 94 -19.50 -0.44 -11.44
N LYS A 95 -20.65 -1.13 -11.49
CA LYS A 95 -21.72 -0.90 -12.47
C LYS A 95 -22.29 0.52 -12.43
N THR A 96 -22.10 1.22 -11.30
CA THR A 96 -22.45 2.64 -11.13
C THR A 96 -21.51 3.59 -11.88
N GLY A 97 -20.36 3.11 -12.36
CA GLY A 97 -19.29 3.92 -12.94
C GLY A 97 -18.23 4.39 -11.93
N GLU A 98 -18.42 4.11 -10.63
CA GLU A 98 -17.40 4.39 -9.62
C GLU A 98 -16.19 3.46 -9.76
N ILE A 99 -15.00 3.99 -9.49
CA ILE A 99 -13.75 3.23 -9.48
C ILE A 99 -13.22 3.17 -8.05
N ILE A 100 -13.08 1.96 -7.54
CA ILE A 100 -12.51 1.68 -6.23
C ILE A 100 -11.03 1.35 -6.40
N HIS A 101 -10.17 2.17 -5.79
CA HIS A 101 -8.72 1.98 -5.80
C HIS A 101 -8.29 1.18 -4.57
N ILE A 102 -7.74 -0.02 -4.79
CA ILE A 102 -7.08 -0.81 -3.75
C ILE A 102 -5.59 -0.42 -3.76
N GLU A 103 -5.23 0.47 -2.84
CA GLU A 103 -3.89 1.04 -2.66
C GLU A 103 -2.90 0.08 -1.97
N ASN A 104 -3.29 -1.17 -1.75
CA ASN A 104 -2.37 -2.22 -1.30
C ASN A 104 -1.51 -2.72 -2.46
N GLU A 105 -0.52 -1.91 -2.81
CA GLU A 105 0.50 -2.21 -3.79
C GLU A 105 1.22 -3.53 -3.48
N THR A 106 1.34 -4.38 -4.50
CA THR A 106 2.07 -5.64 -4.47
C THR A 106 3.27 -5.57 -5.41
N ARG A 107 4.27 -6.44 -5.22
CA ARG A 107 5.46 -6.45 -6.09
C ARG A 107 5.34 -7.34 -7.32
N SER A 108 4.28 -8.14 -7.42
CA SER A 108 4.03 -9.02 -8.56
C SER A 108 2.57 -8.98 -8.99
N TYR A 109 2.35 -9.15 -10.28
CA TYR A 109 1.02 -9.19 -10.86
C TYR A 109 0.21 -10.37 -10.28
N GLU A 110 0.84 -11.53 -10.14
CA GLU A 110 0.24 -12.75 -9.61
C GLU A 110 -0.28 -12.52 -8.20
N ARG A 111 0.46 -11.76 -7.38
CA ARG A 111 0.02 -11.48 -6.00
C ARG A 111 -1.18 -10.55 -5.96
N ALA A 112 -1.23 -9.54 -6.84
CA ALA A 112 -2.43 -8.70 -6.98
C ALA A 112 -3.63 -9.53 -7.45
N GLN A 113 -3.42 -10.45 -8.39
CA GLN A 113 -4.45 -11.36 -8.90
C GLN A 113 -4.97 -12.28 -7.78
N GLU A 114 -4.09 -12.93 -7.01
CA GLU A 114 -4.46 -13.76 -5.86
C GLU A 114 -5.28 -13.00 -4.81
N ILE A 115 -4.95 -11.73 -4.57
CA ILE A 115 -5.69 -10.86 -3.65
C ILE A 115 -7.11 -10.65 -4.17
N TYR A 116 -7.26 -10.29 -5.44
CA TYR A 116 -8.57 -10.12 -6.06
C TYR A 116 -9.38 -11.42 -6.02
N ASP A 117 -8.79 -12.54 -6.43
CA ASP A 117 -9.46 -13.84 -6.45
C ASP A 117 -9.89 -14.26 -5.03
N SER A 118 -9.04 -14.04 -4.03
CA SER A 118 -9.39 -14.32 -2.63
C SER A 118 -10.52 -13.43 -2.12
N MET A 119 -10.56 -12.17 -2.55
CA MET A 119 -11.57 -11.19 -2.16
C MET A 119 -12.96 -11.56 -2.69
N ILE A 120 -13.06 -12.10 -3.90
CA ILE A 120 -14.35 -12.48 -4.52
C ILE A 120 -14.78 -13.91 -4.20
N ASN A 121 -13.82 -14.82 -3.95
CA ASN A 121 -14.13 -16.25 -3.82
C ASN A 121 -14.31 -16.72 -2.38
N ASN A 122 -13.57 -16.14 -1.41
CA ASN A 122 -13.63 -16.58 -0.02
C ASN A 122 -14.86 -16.00 0.70
N ASP A 123 -15.44 -16.78 1.62
CA ASP A 123 -16.59 -16.34 2.42
C ASP A 123 -16.28 -15.09 3.24
N ASN A 124 -15.09 -15.08 3.86
CA ASN A 124 -14.56 -13.94 4.58
C ASN A 124 -13.12 -13.69 4.13
N PHE A 125 -12.86 -12.48 3.63
CA PHE A 125 -11.54 -12.03 3.22
C PHE A 125 -11.12 -10.82 4.05
N SER A 126 -9.86 -10.81 4.50
CA SER A 126 -9.28 -9.62 5.12
C SER A 126 -7.85 -9.41 4.66
N LEU A 127 -7.55 -8.18 4.24
CA LEU A 127 -6.21 -7.74 3.87
C LEU A 127 -5.82 -6.56 4.75
N LYS A 128 -4.79 -6.74 5.58
CA LYS A 128 -4.23 -5.66 6.38
C LYS A 128 -3.22 -4.87 5.55
N GLY A 129 -3.35 -3.55 5.53
CA GLY A 129 -2.31 -2.66 5.03
C GLY A 129 -1.10 -2.76 5.95
N ASN A 130 0.02 -3.25 5.43
CA ASN A 130 1.26 -3.36 6.17
C ASN A 130 2.33 -2.54 5.47
N TYR A 131 2.67 -1.37 6.05
CA TYR A 131 3.76 -0.50 5.59
C TYR A 131 5.08 -1.27 5.43
N TRP A 132 5.35 -2.18 6.37
CA TRP A 132 6.58 -2.96 6.41
C TRP A 132 6.62 -4.12 5.40
N ARG A 133 5.47 -4.54 4.87
CA ARG A 133 5.40 -5.64 3.90
C ARG A 133 6.03 -5.22 2.57
N SER A 134 5.81 -3.98 2.14
CA SER A 134 6.49 -3.44 0.93
C SER A 134 8.00 -3.27 1.10
N LEU A 135 8.50 -3.14 2.34
CA LEU A 135 9.94 -3.00 2.65
C LEU A 135 10.64 -4.36 2.84
N PHE A 136 9.98 -5.34 3.45
CA PHE A 136 10.58 -6.63 3.83
C PHE A 136 10.20 -7.84 2.94
N ASP A 137 9.31 -7.70 1.94
CA ASP A 137 9.07 -8.73 0.90
C ASP A 137 10.30 -8.92 -0.04
N ASN A 138 11.52 -8.74 0.47
CA ASN A 138 12.82 -9.03 -0.14
C ASN A 138 13.49 -10.26 0.49
N TYR A 139 12.82 -10.97 1.40
CA TYR A 139 13.32 -12.18 2.06
C TYR A 139 12.30 -13.32 2.00
#